data_AF-A0A962V2U7-F1
#
_entry.id   AF-A0A962V2U7-F1
#
_cell.length_a   1.000
_cell.length_b   1.000
_cell.length_c   1.000
_cell.angle_alpha   90.00
_cell.angle_beta   90.00
_cell.angle_gamma   90.00
#
_symmetry.space_group_name_H-M   'P 1'
#
loop_
_entity.id
_entity.type
_entity.pdbx_description
1 polymer ?
#
loop_
_entity_poly.entity_id
_entity_poly.type
_entity_poly.pdbx_seq_one_letter_code
_entity_poly.pdbx_strand_id
1 'polypeptide(L)'
;MRIEKPYLLFLGDAPDQLAAKTAAGVAYWRPDDCVGQLRLPGCQADLGLSDLTLAAAAECGVRTLIVGVANRGGRFSPQWIDILTQALEAGFDLASGLHNRLGDVAVLASTAERLGRQLIDVRHPAVELDVGNGKKRSGKRLLT
;
A
#
# COMPACT_ATOMS: atom_id res chain seq x y z
N MET A 1 -7.24 12.71 0.85
CA MET A 1 -6.87 11.34 0.43
C MET A 1 -7.49 10.36 1.42
N ARG A 2 -8.23 9.36 0.95
CA ARG A 2 -8.85 8.31 1.78
C ARG A 2 -8.41 6.97 1.22
N ILE A 3 -8.02 6.05 2.10
CA ILE A 3 -7.65 4.67 1.77
C ILE A 3 -8.81 3.80 2.25
N GLU A 4 -9.46 3.06 1.35
CA GLU A 4 -10.68 2.33 1.69
C GLU A 4 -10.35 1.01 2.40
N LYS A 5 -11.10 0.74 3.47
CA LYS A 5 -10.99 -0.47 4.29
C LYS A 5 -12.00 -1.50 3.79
N PRO A 6 -11.76 -2.81 3.98
CA PRO A 6 -10.62 -3.44 4.66
C PRO A 6 -9.37 -3.54 3.78
N TYR A 7 -8.24 -3.89 4.39
CA TYR A 7 -6.92 -3.97 3.76
C TYR A 7 -6.41 -5.39 3.62
N LEU A 8 -5.72 -5.64 2.50
CA LEU A 8 -4.77 -6.75 2.34
C LEU A 8 -3.36 -6.17 2.36
N LEU A 9 -2.48 -6.72 3.19
CA LEU A 9 -1.11 -6.24 3.33
C LEU A 9 -0.17 -7.02 2.42
N PHE A 10 0.31 -6.39 1.35
CA PHE A 10 1.25 -7.01 0.42
C PHE A 10 2.67 -6.94 0.97
N LEU A 11 3.27 -8.11 1.23
CA LEU A 11 4.63 -8.28 1.74
C LEU A 11 5.65 -8.65 0.66
N GLY A 12 5.21 -8.79 -0.60
CA GLY A 12 6.09 -9.14 -1.70
C GLY A 12 7.03 -10.30 -1.35
N ASP A 13 8.29 -10.14 -1.70
CA ASP A 13 9.44 -11.00 -1.37
C ASP A 13 10.33 -10.35 -0.30
N ALA A 14 9.74 -9.69 0.71
CA ALA A 14 10.48 -9.00 1.76
C ALA A 14 11.59 -9.90 2.37
N PRO A 15 12.86 -9.48 2.36
CA PRO A 15 13.98 -10.32 2.79
C PRO A 15 14.06 -10.48 4.31
N ASP A 16 13.36 -9.64 5.07
CA ASP A 16 13.31 -9.67 6.53
C ASP A 16 12.10 -8.88 7.06
N GLN A 17 11.85 -8.96 8.37
CA GLN A 17 10.76 -8.24 9.02
C GLN A 17 10.90 -6.71 8.96
N LEU A 18 12.14 -6.20 8.92
CA LEU A 18 12.40 -4.76 8.90
C LEU A 18 11.95 -4.13 7.58
N ALA A 19 12.09 -4.86 6.47
CA ALA A 19 11.58 -4.46 5.17
C ALA A 19 10.05 -4.31 5.18
N ALA A 20 9.34 -5.13 5.96
CA ALA A 20 7.88 -5.10 6.11
C ALA A 20 7.38 -4.14 7.20
N LYS A 21 8.23 -3.25 7.75
CA LYS A 21 7.85 -2.34 8.86
C LYS A 21 6.60 -1.51 8.60
N THR A 22 6.33 -1.14 7.34
CA THR A 22 5.12 -0.39 6.98
C THR A 22 3.89 -1.26 7.20
N ALA A 23 3.89 -2.48 6.65
CA ALA A 23 2.83 -3.45 6.83
C ALA A 23 2.63 -3.79 8.32
N ALA A 24 3.72 -4.06 9.04
CA ALA A 24 3.69 -4.35 10.47
C ALA A 24 3.11 -3.20 11.28
N GLY A 25 3.46 -1.95 10.95
CA GLY A 25 2.86 -0.77 11.57
C GLY A 25 1.35 -0.69 11.32
N VAL A 26 0.89 -0.92 10.08
CA VAL A 26 -0.54 -0.92 9.77
C VAL A 26 -1.27 -2.02 10.54
N ALA A 27 -0.76 -3.27 10.52
CA ALA A 27 -1.34 -4.38 11.27
C ALA A 27 -1.40 -4.13 12.77
N TYR A 28 -0.35 -3.53 13.35
CA TYR A 28 -0.30 -3.23 14.78
C TYR A 28 -1.29 -2.14 15.19
N TRP A 29 -1.37 -1.04 14.43
CA TRP A 29 -2.20 0.12 14.80
C TRP A 29 -3.64 0.03 14.31
N ARG A 30 -3.92 -0.82 13.30
CA ARG A 30 -5.23 -1.00 12.68
C ARG A 30 -5.53 -2.49 12.44
N PRO A 31 -5.48 -3.35 13.48
CA PRO A 31 -5.66 -4.79 13.31
C PRO A 31 -7.02 -5.14 12.72
N ASP A 32 -8.09 -4.47 13.16
CA ASP A 32 -9.47 -4.73 12.71
C ASP A 32 -9.71 -4.37 11.24
N ASP A 33 -8.85 -3.52 10.66
CA ASP A 33 -8.94 -3.17 9.25
C ASP A 33 -8.15 -4.13 8.35
N CYS A 34 -7.28 -4.98 8.92
CA CYS A 34 -6.36 -5.85 8.19
C CYS A 34 -6.90 -7.28 8.12
N VAL A 35 -7.34 -7.69 6.93
CA VAL A 35 -7.98 -9.00 6.73
C VAL A 35 -6.95 -10.12 6.56
N GLY A 36 -5.79 -9.81 5.99
CA GLY A 36 -4.74 -10.79 5.75
C GLY A 36 -3.45 -10.17 5.23
N GLN A 37 -2.52 -11.05 4.90
CA GLN A 37 -1.27 -10.71 4.23
C GLN A 37 -1.14 -11.48 2.91
N LEU A 38 -0.39 -10.92 1.96
CA LEU A 38 -0.05 -11.57 0.69
C LEU A 38 1.46 -11.59 0.55
N ARG A 39 2.04 -12.79 0.53
CA ARG A 39 3.48 -13.06 0.41
C ARG A 39 3.80 -13.68 -0.94
N LEU A 40 4.94 -13.32 -1.49
CA LEU A 40 5.54 -13.97 -2.66
C LEU A 40 6.60 -15.00 -2.22
N PRO A 41 6.97 -15.94 -3.10
CA PRO A 41 8.07 -16.87 -2.82
C PRO A 41 9.34 -16.14 -2.36
N GLY A 42 9.94 -16.61 -1.27
CA GLY A 42 11.15 -16.01 -0.69
C GLY A 42 10.90 -14.91 0.34
N CYS A 43 9.65 -14.51 0.59
CA CYS A 43 9.32 -13.60 1.69
C CYS A 43 9.70 -14.22 3.05
N GLN A 44 10.49 -13.49 3.84
CA GLN A 44 10.90 -13.87 5.20
C GLN A 44 10.21 -13.02 6.28
N ALA A 45 9.32 -12.11 5.89
CA ALA A 45 8.50 -11.35 6.81
C ALA A 45 7.18 -12.09 7.11
N ASP A 46 6.68 -11.89 8.32
CA ASP A 46 5.38 -12.39 8.74
C ASP A 46 4.73 -11.40 9.71
N LEU A 47 3.45 -11.10 9.48
CA LEU A 47 2.67 -10.24 10.37
C LEU A 47 1.80 -11.05 11.34
N GLY A 48 1.81 -12.39 11.23
CA GLY A 48 0.91 -13.25 11.99
C GLY A 48 -0.54 -13.20 11.50
N LEU A 49 -0.78 -12.63 10.31
CA LEU A 49 -2.09 -12.60 9.67
C LEU A 49 -2.23 -13.80 8.73
N SER A 50 -3.48 -14.19 8.43
CA SER A 50 -3.75 -15.23 7.43
C SER A 50 -3.15 -14.86 6.08
N ASP A 51 -2.43 -15.79 5.44
CA ASP A 51 -2.03 -15.65 4.05
C ASP A 51 -3.24 -15.80 3.14
N LEU A 52 -3.51 -14.78 2.34
CA LEU A 52 -4.64 -14.77 1.41
C LEU A 52 -4.15 -14.58 -0.02
N THR A 53 -4.80 -15.27 -0.95
CA THR A 53 -4.71 -14.94 -2.36
C THR A 53 -5.53 -13.69 -2.65
N LEU A 54 -5.31 -13.06 -3.80
CA LEU A 54 -6.14 -11.93 -4.25
C LEU A 54 -7.63 -12.31 -4.34
N ALA A 55 -7.93 -13.52 -4.82
CA ALA A 55 -9.31 -14.02 -4.91
C ALA A 55 -9.95 -14.17 -3.51
N ALA A 56 -9.25 -14.83 -2.57
CA ALA A 56 -9.76 -15.00 -1.21
C ALA A 56 -9.93 -13.64 -0.51
N ALA A 57 -9.00 -12.70 -0.69
CA ALA A 57 -9.13 -11.36 -0.14
C ALA A 57 -10.34 -10.59 -0.71
N ALA A 58 -10.65 -10.78 -2.00
CA ALA A 58 -11.82 -10.17 -2.64
C ALA A 58 -13.12 -10.75 -2.06
N GLU A 59 -13.18 -12.07 -1.83
CA GLU A 59 -14.31 -12.73 -1.17
C GLU A 59 -14.50 -12.25 0.28
N CYS A 60 -13.40 -11.95 0.98
CA CYS A 60 -13.44 -11.31 2.30
C CYS A 60 -13.75 -9.80 2.26
N GLY A 61 -14.02 -9.22 1.08
CA GLY A 61 -14.46 -7.84 0.92
C GLY A 61 -13.36 -6.79 1.05
N VAL A 62 -12.08 -7.17 0.93
CA VAL A 62 -10.95 -6.23 0.92
C VAL A 62 -11.16 -5.16 -0.17
N ARG A 63 -10.84 -3.91 0.16
CA ARG A 63 -10.97 -2.77 -0.74
C ARG A 63 -9.63 -2.25 -1.25
N THR A 64 -8.59 -2.29 -0.43
CA THR A 64 -7.27 -1.77 -0.81
C THR A 64 -6.17 -2.79 -0.52
N LEU A 65 -5.31 -3.00 -1.51
CA LEU A 65 -4.03 -3.67 -1.34
C LEU A 65 -2.96 -2.63 -0.97
N ILE A 66 -2.37 -2.76 0.22
CA ILE A 66 -1.30 -1.86 0.68
C ILE A 66 0.06 -2.49 0.37
N VAL A 67 0.89 -1.80 -0.40
CA VAL A 67 2.31 -2.15 -0.58
C VAL A 67 3.04 -1.85 0.72
N GLY A 68 3.14 -2.87 1.56
CA GLY A 68 3.60 -2.76 2.94
C GLY A 68 5.11 -2.94 3.12
N VAL A 69 5.88 -2.99 2.03
CA VAL A 69 7.32 -3.29 2.04
C VAL A 69 8.13 -2.14 1.50
N ALA A 70 9.27 -1.90 2.14
CA ALA A 70 10.31 -1.01 1.65
C ALA A 70 11.47 -1.84 1.10
N ASN A 71 11.72 -1.75 -0.21
CA ASN A 71 12.89 -2.33 -0.84
C ASN A 71 13.97 -1.26 -1.11
N ARG A 72 15.21 -1.70 -1.29
CA ARG A 72 16.31 -0.78 -1.65
C ARG A 72 16.03 -0.19 -3.04
N GLY A 73 15.89 1.13 -3.09
CA GLY A 73 15.65 1.87 -4.34
C GLY A 73 14.19 2.06 -4.71
N GLY A 74 13.23 1.57 -3.92
CA GLY A 74 11.80 1.87 -4.09
C GLY A 74 11.18 1.40 -5.41
N ARG A 75 11.80 0.43 -6.11
CA ARG A 75 11.37 0.00 -7.44
C ARG A 75 10.34 -1.13 -7.36
N PHE A 76 9.38 -1.14 -8.27
CA PHE A 76 8.52 -2.31 -8.46
C PHE A 76 9.24 -3.32 -9.36
N SER A 77 9.44 -4.54 -8.87
CA SER A 77 9.95 -5.63 -9.72
C SER A 77 8.86 -6.04 -10.73
N PRO A 78 9.21 -6.70 -11.85
CA PRO A 78 8.20 -7.20 -12.80
C PRO A 78 7.15 -8.08 -12.13
N GLN A 79 7.57 -8.98 -11.23
CA GLN A 79 6.65 -9.83 -10.48
C GLN A 79 5.69 -9.04 -9.59
N TRP A 80 6.15 -7.95 -8.96
CA TRP A 80 5.26 -7.08 -8.19
C TRP A 80 4.28 -6.36 -9.10
N ILE A 81 4.74 -5.85 -10.24
CA ILE A 81 3.87 -5.18 -11.22
C ILE A 81 2.77 -6.13 -11.69
N ASP A 82 3.08 -7.39 -11.97
CA ASP A 82 2.11 -8.40 -12.37
C ASP A 82 1.04 -8.63 -11.30
N ILE A 83 1.47 -8.79 -10.03
CA ILE A 83 0.56 -9.01 -8.90
C ILE A 83 -0.29 -7.77 -8.61
N LEU A 84 0.29 -6.57 -8.69
CA LEU A 84 -0.41 -5.30 -8.50
C LEU A 84 -1.43 -5.06 -9.63
N THR A 85 -1.11 -5.47 -10.86
CA THR A 85 -2.05 -5.42 -11.99
C THR A 85 -3.22 -6.39 -11.76
N GLN A 86 -2.94 -7.62 -11.36
CA GLN A 86 -3.98 -8.59 -10.98
C GLN A 86 -4.85 -8.11 -9.83
N ALA A 87 -4.28 -7.37 -8.88
CA ALA A 87 -5.02 -6.79 -7.78
C ALA A 87 -6.01 -5.71 -8.27
N LEU A 88 -5.60 -4.85 -9.20
CA LEU A 88 -6.52 -3.90 -9.84
C LEU A 88 -7.66 -4.63 -10.57
N GLU A 89 -7.35 -5.70 -11.29
CA GLU A 89 -8.32 -6.55 -11.99
C GLU A 89 -9.29 -7.27 -11.05
N ALA A 90 -8.82 -7.64 -9.86
CA ALA A 90 -9.66 -8.19 -8.79
C ALA A 90 -10.50 -7.11 -8.06
N GLY A 91 -10.39 -5.85 -8.45
CA GLY A 91 -11.23 -4.75 -7.97
C GLY A 91 -10.62 -3.94 -6.81
N PHE A 92 -9.37 -4.21 -6.41
CA PHE A 92 -8.70 -3.47 -5.35
C PHE A 92 -8.22 -2.10 -5.82
N ASP A 93 -8.27 -1.12 -4.92
CA ASP A 93 -7.40 0.05 -5.01
C ASP A 93 -5.99 -0.30 -4.54
N LEU A 94 -4.98 0.45 -4.96
CA LEU A 94 -3.59 0.26 -4.53
C LEU A 94 -3.13 1.44 -3.70
N ALA A 95 -2.44 1.18 -2.60
CA ALA A 95 -1.77 2.21 -1.80
C ALA A 95 -0.29 1.88 -1.61
N SER A 96 0.58 2.87 -1.83
CA SER A 96 2.03 2.70 -1.70
C SER A 96 2.68 3.86 -0.95
N GLY A 97 3.59 3.50 -0.06
CA GLY A 97 4.52 4.42 0.60
C GLY A 97 5.94 4.33 0.06
N LEU A 98 6.14 3.85 -1.17
CA LEU A 98 7.45 3.87 -1.83
C LEU A 98 7.75 5.24 -2.46
N HIS A 99 9.01 5.45 -2.82
CA HIS A 99 9.45 6.67 -3.51
C HIS A 99 9.01 6.71 -4.97
N ASN A 100 8.94 5.55 -5.63
CA ASN A 100 8.41 5.48 -6.98
C ASN A 100 6.88 5.44 -6.89
N ARG A 101 6.24 6.26 -7.71
CA ARG A 101 4.78 6.33 -7.76
C ARG A 101 4.23 5.11 -8.48
N LEU A 102 3.10 4.60 -8.00
CA LEU A 102 2.32 3.60 -8.72
C LEU A 102 1.89 4.14 -10.09
N GLY A 103 1.50 5.42 -10.15
CA GLY A 103 1.07 6.09 -11.38
C GLY A 103 2.17 6.27 -12.44
N ASP A 104 3.45 6.19 -12.07
CA ASP A 104 4.55 6.28 -13.04
C ASP A 104 4.79 4.93 -13.77
N VAL A 105 4.18 3.85 -13.28
CA VAL A 105 4.22 2.53 -13.93
C VAL A 105 3.08 2.46 -14.95
N ALA A 106 3.41 2.61 -16.23
CA ALA A 106 2.43 2.76 -17.32
C ALA A 106 1.32 1.70 -17.34
N VAL A 107 1.65 0.42 -17.05
CA VAL A 107 0.65 -0.65 -17.01
C VAL A 107 -0.30 -0.54 -15.81
N LEU A 108 0.19 -0.10 -14.66
CA LEU A 108 -0.66 0.12 -13.47
C LEU A 108 -1.58 1.32 -13.69
N ALA A 109 -1.03 2.43 -14.21
CA ALA A 109 -1.80 3.63 -14.50
C ALA A 109 -2.95 3.36 -15.49
N SER A 110 -2.63 2.76 -16.64
CA SER A 110 -3.64 2.45 -17.66
C SER A 110 -4.66 1.40 -17.19
N THR A 111 -4.26 0.41 -16.40
CA THR A 111 -5.16 -0.58 -15.82
C THR A 111 -6.09 0.05 -14.79
N ALA A 112 -5.57 0.91 -13.90
CA ALA A 112 -6.37 1.61 -12.90
C ALA A 112 -7.39 2.54 -13.56
N GLU A 113 -7.00 3.28 -14.59
CA GLU A 113 -7.90 4.14 -15.37
C GLU A 113 -9.03 3.32 -16.02
N ARG A 114 -8.68 2.25 -16.75
CA ARG A 114 -9.64 1.37 -17.42
C ARG A 114 -10.66 0.75 -16.47
N LEU A 115 -10.24 0.43 -15.25
CA LEU A 115 -11.06 -0.25 -14.24
C LEU A 115 -11.67 0.71 -13.20
N GLY A 116 -11.43 2.02 -13.33
CA GLY A 116 -11.86 3.01 -12.35
C GLY A 116 -11.37 2.73 -10.93
N ARG A 117 -10.12 2.27 -10.78
CA ARG A 117 -9.44 2.01 -9.50
C ARG A 117 -8.57 3.19 -9.12
N GLN A 118 -8.28 3.32 -7.83
CA GLN A 118 -7.41 4.36 -7.29
C GLN A 118 -5.97 3.86 -7.11
N LEU A 119 -5.00 4.68 -7.52
CA LEU A 119 -3.59 4.54 -7.17
C LEU A 119 -3.23 5.61 -6.16
N ILE A 120 -2.87 5.20 -4.94
CA ILE A 120 -2.71 6.08 -3.79
C ILE A 120 -1.24 6.13 -3.36
N ASP A 121 -0.51 7.15 -3.80
CA ASP A 121 0.89 7.37 -3.46
C ASP A 121 1.04 8.27 -2.22
N VAL A 122 1.12 7.67 -1.03
CA VAL A 122 1.01 8.41 0.25
C VAL A 122 2.19 9.36 0.53
N ARG A 123 3.31 9.21 -0.17
CA ARG A 123 4.48 10.09 -0.06
C ARG A 123 4.33 11.41 -0.81
N HIS A 124 3.41 11.48 -1.76
CA HIS A 124 3.36 12.58 -2.71
C HIS A 124 2.14 13.46 -2.41
N PRO A 125 2.33 14.77 -2.18
CA PRO A 125 1.21 15.65 -1.95
C PRO A 125 0.37 15.78 -3.22
N ALA A 126 -0.95 15.80 -3.06
CA ALA A 126 -1.89 16.10 -4.14
C ALA A 126 -2.07 17.62 -4.36
N VAL A 127 -1.38 18.44 -3.56
CA VAL A 127 -1.49 19.89 -3.56
C VAL A 127 -0.10 20.50 -3.69
N GLU A 128 -0.05 21.69 -4.27
CA GLU A 128 1.13 22.53 -4.13
C GLU A 128 1.28 22.97 -2.67
N LEU A 129 2.51 22.94 -2.19
CA LEU A 129 2.85 23.33 -0.83
C LEU A 129 3.55 24.69 -0.89
N ASP A 130 2.98 25.66 -0.19
CA ASP A 130 3.64 26.94 0.01
C ASP A 130 4.93 26.78 0.83
N VAL A 131 5.86 27.72 0.63
CA VAL A 131 7.07 27.82 1.47
C VAL A 131 6.67 28.07 2.93
N GLY A 132 7.27 27.30 3.84
CA GLY A 132 7.05 27.44 5.28
C GLY A 132 7.38 28.86 5.75
N ASN A 133 6.37 29.57 6.26
CA ASN A 133 6.48 30.99 6.64
C ASN A 133 6.56 31.23 8.16
N GLY A 134 6.64 30.18 8.97
CA GLY A 134 6.71 30.26 10.43
C GLY A 134 5.45 30.81 11.12
N LYS A 135 4.38 31.14 10.38
CA LYS A 135 3.13 31.62 10.95
C LYS A 135 2.52 30.52 11.83
N LYS A 136 2.04 30.93 13.01
CA LYS A 136 1.39 30.02 13.96
C LYS A 136 0.19 29.36 13.29
N ARG A 137 0.24 28.05 13.08
CA ARG A 137 -0.89 27.27 12.55
C ARG A 137 -2.09 27.40 13.49
N SER A 138 -3.29 27.51 12.94
CA SER A 138 -4.54 27.40 13.69
C SER A 138 -4.81 25.93 14.06
N GLY A 139 -5.50 25.70 15.20
CA GLY A 139 -5.88 24.36 15.66
C GLY A 139 -5.14 23.87 16.92
N LYS A 140 -5.57 22.70 17.41
CA LYS A 140 -5.01 22.03 18.60
C LYS A 140 -3.73 21.29 18.21
N ARG A 141 -2.71 21.36 19.07
CA ARG A 141 -1.46 20.58 18.93
C ARG A 141 -1.52 19.38 19.85
N LEU A 142 -1.19 18.20 19.35
CA LEU A 142 -0.75 17.11 20.23
C LEU A 142 0.77 17.25 20.37
N LEU A 143 1.19 17.80 21.51
CA LEU A 143 2.56 17.70 21.99
C LEU A 143 2.46 16.84 23.23
N THR A 144 2.68 15.55 23.05
CA THR A 144 2.90 14.58 24.14
C THR A 144 4.08 13.72 23.72
#